data_AF-A0A0Q3H8H8-F1
#
_entry.id   AF-A0A0Q3H8H8-F1
#
_cell.length_a   1.000
_cell.length_b   1.000
_cell.length_c   1.000
_cell.angle_alpha   90.00
_cell.angle_beta   90.00
_cell.angle_gamma   90.00
#
_symmetry.space_group_name_H-M   'P 1'
#
loop_
_entity.id
_entity.type
_entity.pdbx_description
1 polymer ?
#
loop_
_entity_poly.entity_id
_entity_poly.type
_entity_poly.pdbx_seq_one_letter_code
_entity_poly.pdbx_strand_id
1 'polypeptide(L)' 'MQFRQDLKKVLGHVCYHILAAGLNGYMASVTNVKSSLNKWRCGVALISSMMTVKRWSRGPASSAMD' A
#
# COMPACT_ATOMS: atom_id res chain seq x y z
N MET A 1 17.63 -6.26 -11.98
CA MET A 1 16.68 -5.13 -12.14
C MET A 1 15.31 -5.55 -12.68
N GLN A 2 15.18 -6.71 -13.34
CA GLN A 2 13.95 -7.22 -13.98
C GLN A 2 12.74 -7.31 -13.04
N PHE A 3 12.90 -7.92 -11.87
CA PHE A 3 11.82 -8.11 -10.89
C PHE A 3 11.09 -6.81 -10.46
N ARG A 4 11.81 -5.69 -10.32
CA ARG A 4 11.19 -4.39 -9.97
C ARG A 4 10.37 -3.81 -11.12
N GLN A 5 10.75 -4.11 -12.37
CA GLN A 5 10.02 -3.69 -13.57
C GLN A 5 8.75 -4.53 -13.76
N ASP A 6 8.83 -5.84 -13.56
CA ASP A 6 7.68 -6.75 -13.65
C ASP A 6 6.64 -6.42 -12.57
N LEU A 7 7.09 -6.17 -11.34
CA LEU A 7 6.24 -5.72 -10.25
C LEU A 7 5.51 -4.42 -10.58
N LYS A 8 6.19 -3.42 -11.18
CA LYS A 8 5.58 -2.14 -11.58
C LYS A 8 4.50 -2.34 -12.65
N LYS A 9 4.75 -3.19 -13.65
CA LYS A 9 3.80 -3.47 -14.74
C LYS A 9 2.55 -4.18 -14.24
N VAL A 10 2.71 -5.23 -13.43
CA VAL A 10 1.57 -5.97 -12.84
C VAL A 10 0.76 -5.08 -11.92
N LEU A 11 1.43 -4.28 -11.07
CA LEU A 11 0.76 -3.37 -10.14
C LEU A 11 -0.03 -2.28 -10.87
N GLY A 12 0.54 -1.73 -11.95
CA GLY A 12 -0.15 -0.74 -12.79
C GLY A 12 -1.41 -1.32 -13.46
N HIS A 13 -1.34 -2.55 -13.98
CA HIS A 13 -2.48 -3.20 -14.62
C HIS A 13 -3.63 -3.47 -13.63
N VAL A 14 -3.30 -3.93 -12.43
CA VAL A 14 -4.30 -4.18 -11.38
C VAL A 14 -4.86 -2.89 -10.80
N CYS A 15 -4.02 -1.88 -10.58
CA CYS A 15 -4.46 -0.59 -10.07
C CYS A 15 -5.45 0.09 -11.03
N TYR A 16 -5.23 -0.03 -12.34
CA TYR A 16 -6.17 0.44 -13.35
C TYR A 16 -7.54 -0.27 -13.25
N HIS A 17 -7.54 -1.59 -13.05
CA HIS A 17 -8.77 -2.36 -12.85
C HIS A 17 -9.51 -1.98 -11.56
N ILE A 18 -8.79 -1.71 -10.46
CA ILE A 18 -9.38 -1.26 -9.18
C ILE A 18 -9.99 0.14 -9.33
N LEU A 19 -9.30 1.05 -10.00
CA LEU A 19 -9.79 2.40 -10.25
C LEU A 19 -11.03 2.39 -11.16
N ALA A 20 -11.01 1.59 -12.23
CA ALA A 20 -12.15 1.41 -13.13
C ALA A 20 -13.37 0.80 -12.42
N ALA A 21 -13.16 -0.01 -11.38
CA ALA A 21 -14.22 -0.56 -10.53
C ALA A 21 -14.77 0.45 -9.49
N GLY A 22 -14.25 1.68 -9.43
CA GLY A 22 -14.70 2.72 -8.50
C GLY A 22 -14.28 2.50 -7.04
N LEU A 23 -13.31 1.60 -6.80
CA LEU A 23 -12.87 1.22 -5.46
C LEU A 23 -11.85 2.24 -4.93
N ASN A 24 -12.34 3.30 -4.27
CA ASN A 24 -11.51 4.27 -3.56
C ASN A 24 -11.01 3.72 -2.21
N GLY A 25 -9.75 3.96 -1.85
CA GLY A 25 -9.17 3.52 -0.57
C GLY A 25 -8.57 2.11 -0.58
N TYR A 26 -8.34 1.55 -1.77
CA TYR A 26 -7.79 0.21 -1.97
C TYR A 26 -6.41 0.27 -2.63
N MET A 27 -5.45 -0.49 -2.12
CA MET A 27 -4.13 -0.69 -2.74
C MET A 27 -4.07 -2.05 -3.43
N ALA A 28 -3.54 -2.06 -4.65
CA ALA A 28 -3.13 -3.31 -5.29
C ALA A 28 -2.03 -3.96 -4.44
N SER A 29 -2.19 -5.24 -4.13
CA SER A 29 -1.22 -6.03 -3.37
C SER A 29 -0.82 -7.27 -4.16
N VAL A 30 0.47 -7.57 -4.17
CA VAL A 30 1.01 -8.79 -4.81
C VAL A 30 1.64 -9.63 -3.70
N THR A 31 1.17 -10.86 -3.56
CA THR A 31 1.65 -11.83 -2.56
C THR A 31 2.44 -12.96 -3.23
N ASN A 32 3.18 -13.73 -2.43
CA ASN A 32 4.03 -14.83 -2.92
C ASN A 32 5.19 -14.37 -3.83
N VAL A 33 5.70 -13.17 -3.56
CA VAL A 33 6.72 -12.49 -4.35
C VAL A 33 8.09 -13.20 -4.32
N LYS A 34 8.29 -14.15 -3.38
CA LYS A 34 9.51 -14.97 -3.28
C LYS A 34 9.59 -16.09 -4.32
N SER A 35 8.47 -16.45 -4.96
CA SER A 35 8.42 -17.45 -6.04
C SER A 35 8.48 -16.80 -7.43
N SER A 36 8.68 -17.64 -8.46
CA SER A 36 8.67 -17.22 -9.86
C SER A 36 7.37 -16.48 -10.23
N LEU A 37 7.45 -15.53 -11.17
CA LEU A 37 6.37 -14.62 -11.59
C LEU A 37 5.02 -15.33 -11.83
N ASN A 38 5.05 -16.56 -12.35
CA ASN A 38 3.86 -17.36 -12.63
C ASN A 38 3.07 -17.77 -11.37
N LYS A 39 3.67 -17.70 -10.18
CA LYS A 39 3.04 -18.03 -8.89
C LYS A 39 2.58 -16.80 -8.12
N TRP A 40 2.76 -15.61 -8.67
CA TRP A 40 2.34 -14.37 -8.00
C TRP A 40 0.82 -14.30 -7.95
N ARG A 41 0.28 -14.09 -6.75
CA ARG A 41 -1.15 -13.83 -6.56
C ARG A 41 -1.34 -12.34 -6.40
N CYS A 42 -2.21 -11.78 -7.24
CA CYS A 42 -2.63 -10.39 -7.12
C CYS A 42 -3.96 -10.29 -6.37
N GLY A 43 -4.08 -9.27 -5.54
CA GLY A 43 -5.27 -8.99 -4.77
C GLY A 43 -5.33 -7.52 -4.41
N VAL A 44 -6.27 -7.20 -3.52
CA VAL A 44 -6.53 -5.83 -3.10
C VAL A 44 -6.49 -5.78 -1.58
N ALA A 45 -5.72 -4.86 -1.03
CA ALA A 45 -5.68 -4.58 0.40
C ALA A 45 -6.41 -3.26 0.69
N LEU A 46 -7.26 -3.26 1.72
CA LEU A 46 -7.87 -2.04 2.25
C LEU A 46 -6.79 -1.20 2.93
N ILE A 47 -6.63 0.06 2.52
CA ILE A 47 -5.65 0.97 3.12
C ILE A 47 -5.97 1.16 4.61
N SER A 48 -7.25 1.20 4.99
CA SER A 48 -7.68 1.30 6.39
C SER A 48 -7.17 0.15 7.26
N SER A 49 -7.04 -1.06 6.72
CA SER A 49 -6.45 -2.21 7.42
C SER A 49 -4.94 -2.07 7.66
N MET A 50 -4.29 -1.15 6.94
CA MET A 50 -2.86 -0.84 7.07
C MET A 50 -2.61 0.45 7.86
N MET A 51 -3.66 1.17 8.27
CA MET A 51 -3.51 2.39 9.07
C MET A 51 -3.36 2.04 10.55
N THR A 52 -2.33 2.59 11.20
CA THR A 52 -2.20 2.61 12.66
C THR A 52 -2.34 4.04 13.13
N VAL A 53 -3.16 4.26 14.16
CA VAL A 53 -3.29 5.58 14.77
C VAL A 53 -2.02 5.89 15.55
N LYS A 54 -1.15 6.70 14.96
CA LYS A 54 0.00 7.26 15.66
C LYS A 54 -0.39 8.61 16.23
N ARG A 55 -0.50 8.72 17.57
CA ARG A 55 -0.65 10.00 18.24
C ARG A 55 0.66 10.76 18.07
N TRP A 56 0.69 11.67 17.10
CA TRP A 56 1.77 12.63 16.99
C TRP A 56 1.62 13.62 18.14
N SER A 57 2.37 13.40 19.24
CA SER A 57 2.58 14.46 20.22
C SER A 57 3.25 15.61 19.48
N ARG A 58 2.56 16.75 19.40
CA ARG A 58 3.23 18.03 19.14
C ARG A 58 4.31 18.11 20.23
N GLY A 59 5.56 18.38 19.85
CA GLY A 59 6.72 18.37 20.76
C GLY A 59 6.44 19.13 22.07
N PRO A 60 7.22 18.90 23.14
CA PRO A 60 6.92 19.36 24.49
C PRO A 60 6.43 20.81 24.42
N ALA A 61 5.14 21.00 24.69
CA ALA A 61 4.62 22.32 24.97
C ALA A 61 5.52 22.85 26.10
N SER A 62 6.07 24.03 25.90
CA SER A 62 6.63 24.84 26.96
C SER A 62 5.52 25.13 27.98
N SER A 63 5.20 24.15 28.82
CA SER A 63 4.51 24.36 30.09
C SER A 63 5.57 24.85 31.08
N ALA A 64 5.98 26.09 30.88
CA ALA A 64 6.72 26.99 31.75
C ALA A 64 6.68 28.32 30.98
N MET A 65 6.07 29.42 31.44
CA MET A 65 5.99 29.97 32.79
C MET A 65 4.76 30.91 32.86
N ASP A 66 4.16 30.97 34.07
CA ASP A 66 3.18 31.92 34.64
C ASP A 66 2.01 32.43 33.77
#